data_AF-A0A969KNT4-F1
#
_entry.id   AF-A0A969KNT4-F1
#
_cell.length_a   1.000
_cell.length_b   1.000
_cell.length_c   1.000
_cell.angle_alpha   90.00
_cell.angle_beta   90.00
_cell.angle_gamma   90.00
#
_symmetry.space_group_name_H-M   'P 1'
#
loop_
_entity.id
_entity.type
_entity.pdbx_description
1 polymer ?
#
loop_
_entity_poly.entity_id
_entity_poly.type
_entity_poly.pdbx_seq_one_letter_code
_entity_poly.pdbx_strand_id
1 'polypeptide(L)'
;MTFETNPESITVATAGTQSAQPASHDPLADARRRRKASLRRLLGAALVLGVAWFLVIKVPDRYEETFLVSGAAPNFEFTTFDGQSIRLADLRGQGVVLNFWASWCLPCRAEAGLLEETWRREQENGVVFWDWPISIKWTRPRHS
;
A
#
# COMPACT_ATOMS: atom_id res chain seq x y z
N MET A 1 12.63 -54.45 79.70
CA MET A 1 12.69 -53.54 80.87
C MET A 1 13.88 -52.65 80.61
N THR A 2 13.76 -51.38 80.28
CA THR A 2 12.95 -50.34 80.93
C THR A 2 12.25 -49.44 79.92
N PHE A 3 11.01 -49.08 80.26
CA PHE A 3 10.27 -47.97 79.66
C PHE A 3 10.76 -46.68 80.33
N GLU A 4 11.07 -45.66 79.54
CA GLU A 4 11.26 -44.30 80.03
C GLU A 4 10.18 -43.43 79.39
N THR A 5 9.18 -43.07 80.19
CA THR A 5 8.06 -42.19 79.85
C THR A 5 8.49 -40.74 80.10
N ASN A 6 8.49 -39.90 79.05
CA ASN A 6 8.54 -38.45 79.20
C ASN A 6 7.16 -37.84 78.83
N PRO A 7 6.46 -37.15 79.74
CA PRO A 7 5.12 -36.64 79.53
C PRO A 7 5.09 -35.12 79.43
N GLU A 8 5.39 -34.52 78.27
CA GLU A 8 5.10 -33.09 78.06
C GLU A 8 4.57 -32.78 76.66
N SER A 9 3.31 -32.32 76.65
CA SER A 9 2.68 -31.42 75.67
C SER A 9 2.26 -31.97 74.30
N ILE A 10 1.05 -32.52 74.27
CA ILE A 10 0.18 -32.51 73.08
C ILE A 10 -0.34 -31.08 72.90
N THR A 11 0.29 -30.28 72.04
CA THR A 11 -0.27 -29.00 71.57
C THR A 11 -1.03 -29.20 70.27
N VAL A 12 -2.35 -29.16 70.37
CA VAL A 12 -3.30 -29.07 69.25
C VAL A 12 -3.10 -27.71 68.56
N ALA A 13 -2.53 -27.71 67.37
CA ALA A 13 -2.45 -26.52 66.52
C ALA A 13 -3.83 -26.27 65.88
N THR A 14 -4.57 -25.33 66.46
CA THR A 14 -5.81 -24.77 65.91
C THR A 14 -5.58 -24.15 64.53
N ALA A 15 -6.43 -24.53 63.57
CA ALA A 15 -6.51 -23.93 62.25
C ALA A 15 -6.79 -22.42 62.36
N GLY A 16 -5.82 -21.59 61.97
CA GLY A 16 -6.01 -20.15 61.81
C GLY A 16 -6.79 -19.84 60.55
N THR A 17 -8.07 -19.50 60.71
CA THR A 17 -8.87 -18.83 59.69
C THR A 17 -8.26 -17.45 59.42
N GLN A 18 -7.47 -17.33 58.36
CA GLN A 18 -7.07 -16.02 57.83
C GLN A 18 -8.30 -15.38 57.18
N SER A 19 -8.93 -14.49 57.94
CA SER A 19 -9.99 -13.61 57.48
C SER A 19 -9.40 -12.63 56.46
N ALA A 20 -9.74 -12.79 55.18
CA ALA A 20 -9.44 -11.80 54.16
C ALA A 20 -10.22 -10.50 54.48
N GLN A 21 -9.51 -9.45 54.91
CA GLN A 21 -10.07 -8.11 55.04
C GLN A 21 -10.54 -7.59 53.67
N PRO A 22 -11.75 -7.04 53.54
CA PRO A 22 -12.19 -6.44 52.29
C PRO A 22 -11.41 -5.14 52.06
N ALA A 23 -10.76 -5.02 50.90
CA ALA A 23 -10.14 -3.78 50.48
C ALA A 23 -11.17 -2.64 50.54
N SER A 24 -10.82 -1.53 51.19
CA SER A 24 -11.63 -0.32 51.23
C SER A 24 -11.85 0.18 49.80
N HIS A 25 -13.09 0.06 49.31
CA HIS A 25 -13.48 0.51 47.98
C HIS A 25 -13.58 2.05 47.96
N ASP A 26 -12.64 2.73 47.29
CA ASP A 26 -12.70 4.18 47.03
C ASP A 26 -13.41 4.43 45.68
N PRO A 27 -14.72 4.78 45.69
CA PRO A 27 -15.49 4.97 44.47
C PRO A 27 -15.01 6.15 43.62
N LEU A 28 -14.35 7.15 44.22
CA LEU A 28 -13.81 8.30 43.48
C LEU A 28 -12.51 7.92 42.76
N ALA A 29 -11.66 7.10 43.37
CA ALA A 29 -10.48 6.54 42.72
C ALA A 29 -10.87 5.65 41.53
N ASP A 30 -11.91 4.82 41.65
CA ASP A 30 -12.40 3.98 40.57
C ASP A 30 -13.02 4.80 39.43
N ALA A 31 -13.79 5.85 39.74
CA ALA A 31 -14.32 6.76 38.73
C ALA A 31 -13.19 7.49 37.97
N ARG A 32 -12.14 7.93 38.69
CA ARG A 32 -10.96 8.59 38.08
C ARG A 32 -10.15 7.60 37.23
N ARG A 33 -10.01 6.34 37.64
CA ARG A 33 -9.34 5.27 36.88
C ARG A 33 -10.10 4.90 35.61
N ARG A 34 -11.43 4.80 35.69
CA ARG A 34 -12.32 4.57 34.54
C ARG A 34 -12.28 5.73 33.54
N ARG A 35 -12.32 6.99 34.01
CA ARG A 35 -12.17 8.19 33.16
C ARG A 35 -10.81 8.27 32.46
N LYS A 36 -9.71 7.92 33.14
CA LYS A 36 -8.38 7.85 32.53
C LYS A 36 -8.28 6.72 31.49
N ALA A 37 -8.88 5.56 31.77
CA ALA A 37 -8.91 4.45 30.82
C ALA A 37 -9.76 4.76 29.57
N SER A 38 -10.92 5.40 29.73
CA SER A 38 -11.73 5.87 28.60
C SER A 38 -11.03 6.96 27.80
N LEU A 39 -10.37 7.91 28.47
CA LEU A 39 -9.60 8.97 27.79
C LEU A 39 -8.44 8.40 26.97
N ARG A 40 -7.70 7.42 27.49
CA ARG A 40 -6.61 6.73 26.76
C ARG A 40 -7.13 5.97 25.53
N ARG A 41 -8.31 5.35 25.62
CA ARG A 41 -8.95 4.68 24.48
C ARG A 41 -9.36 5.68 23.40
N LEU A 42 -9.92 6.82 23.78
CA LEU A 42 -10.31 7.88 22.84
C LEU A 42 -9.09 8.52 22.17
N LEU A 43 -8.02 8.80 22.92
CA LEU A 43 -6.75 9.29 22.36
C LEU A 43 -6.13 8.28 21.38
N GLY A 44 -6.15 6.99 21.73
CA GLY A 44 -5.69 5.92 20.84
C GLY A 44 -6.52 5.83 19.56
N ALA A 45 -7.85 5.87 19.67
CA ALA A 45 -8.74 5.87 18.51
C ALA A 45 -8.53 7.11 17.61
N ALA A 46 -8.40 8.30 18.20
CA ALA A 46 -8.14 9.53 17.47
C ALA A 46 -6.79 9.50 16.75
N LEU A 47 -5.74 8.94 17.38
CA LEU A 47 -4.44 8.75 16.75
C LEU A 47 -4.54 7.80 15.56
N VAL A 48 -5.22 6.65 15.71
CA VAL A 48 -5.39 5.68 14.62
C VAL A 48 -6.17 6.29 13.45
N LEU A 49 -7.26 7.02 13.73
CA LEU A 49 -8.05 7.70 12.71
C LEU A 49 -7.25 8.79 12.01
N GLY A 50 -6.46 9.57 12.75
CA GLY A 50 -5.57 10.59 12.19
C GLY A 50 -4.47 10.00 11.30
N VAL A 51 -3.86 8.88 11.72
CA VAL A 51 -2.86 8.16 10.92
C VAL A 51 -3.49 7.56 9.66
N ALA A 52 -4.66 6.92 9.79
CA ALA A 52 -5.38 6.36 8.64
C ALA A 52 -5.75 7.46 7.63
N TRP A 53 -6.28 8.59 8.09
CA TRP A 53 -6.59 9.75 7.27
C TRP A 53 -5.35 10.32 6.57
N PHE A 54 -4.23 10.45 7.32
CA PHE A 54 -2.96 10.92 6.76
C PHE A 54 -2.40 9.98 5.69
N LEU A 55 -2.49 8.66 5.93
CA LEU A 55 -2.07 7.65 4.95
C LEU A 55 -2.92 7.73 3.68
N VAL A 56 -4.25 7.91 3.79
CA VAL A 56 -5.13 8.07 2.63
C VAL A 56 -4.77 9.32 1.81
N ILE A 57 -4.47 10.46 2.45
CA ILE A 57 -4.12 11.70 1.75
C ILE A 57 -2.72 11.66 1.12
N LYS A 58 -1.78 10.93 1.73
CA LYS A 58 -0.38 10.86 1.26
C LYS A 58 -0.08 9.68 0.35
N VAL A 59 -1.02 8.78 0.07
CA VAL A 59 -0.91 7.91 -1.10
C VAL A 59 -1.11 8.82 -2.31
N PRO A 60 -0.07 9.14 -3.09
CA PRO A 60 -0.27 9.95 -4.28
C PRO A 60 -1.21 9.16 -5.19
N ASP A 61 -2.37 9.73 -5.49
CA ASP A 61 -3.22 9.26 -6.57
C ASP A 61 -2.37 9.24 -7.84
N ARG A 62 -1.87 8.07 -8.21
CA ARG A 62 -1.16 7.83 -9.48
C ARG A 62 -2.15 7.64 -10.63
N TYR A 63 -3.34 8.23 -10.50
CA TYR A 63 -4.26 8.34 -11.61
C TYR A 63 -3.87 9.62 -12.36
N GLU A 64 -3.02 9.48 -13.38
CA GLU A 64 -3.05 10.45 -14.47
C GLU A 64 -4.50 10.50 -14.96
N GLU A 65 -5.11 11.69 -14.91
CA GLU A 65 -6.42 11.87 -15.51
C GLU A 65 -6.33 11.48 -16.97
N THR A 66 -7.07 10.43 -17.34
CA THR A 66 -7.15 9.99 -18.73
C THR A 66 -7.89 11.09 -19.49
N PHE A 67 -7.14 12.01 -20.09
CA PHE A 67 -7.71 13.08 -20.90
C PHE A 67 -8.25 12.47 -22.18
N LEU A 68 -9.54 12.12 -22.18
CA LEU A 68 -10.25 11.69 -23.39
C LEU A 68 -10.38 12.88 -24.33
N VAL A 69 -9.39 13.04 -25.21
CA VAL A 69 -9.46 13.98 -26.32
C VAL A 69 -10.51 13.47 -27.31
N SER A 70 -11.56 14.25 -27.53
CA SER A 70 -12.52 13.97 -28.61
C SER A 70 -11.96 14.43 -29.96
N GLY A 71 -12.09 13.60 -30.99
CA GLY A 71 -11.69 13.93 -32.36
C GLY A 71 -10.84 12.84 -33.00
N ALA A 72 -10.55 12.99 -34.30
CA ALA A 72 -9.61 12.11 -34.96
C ALA A 72 -8.20 12.36 -34.42
N ALA A 73 -7.46 11.28 -34.14
CA ALA A 73 -6.03 11.39 -33.86
C ALA A 73 -5.33 12.13 -35.02
N PRO A 74 -4.40 13.05 -34.74
CA PRO A 74 -3.64 13.73 -35.78
C PRO A 74 -2.97 12.71 -36.70
N ASN A 75 -2.95 12.98 -38.01
CA ASN A 75 -2.23 12.11 -38.92
C ASN A 75 -0.72 12.35 -38.77
N PHE A 76 0.05 11.28 -38.66
CA PHE A 76 1.50 11.33 -38.64
C PHE A 76 2.09 10.17 -39.43
N GLU A 77 3.32 10.38 -39.88
CA GLU A 77 4.14 9.41 -40.59
C GLU A 77 5.43 9.22 -39.80
N PHE A 78 5.94 8.00 -39.81
CA PHE A 78 7.15 7.66 -39.09
C PHE A 78 7.84 6.49 -39.78
N THR A 79 9.11 6.31 -39.44
CA THR A 79 9.91 5.22 -39.94
C THR A 79 10.07 4.16 -38.86
N THR A 80 9.72 2.91 -39.17
CA THR A 80 9.96 1.76 -38.30
C THR A 80 11.45 1.49 -38.13
N PHE A 81 11.82 0.63 -37.18
CA PHE A 81 13.18 0.15 -37.04
C PHE A 81 13.72 -0.56 -38.28
N ASP A 82 12.82 -1.19 -39.05
CA ASP A 82 13.14 -1.87 -40.30
C ASP A 82 13.25 -0.92 -41.50
N GLY A 83 13.14 0.40 -41.26
CA GLY A 83 13.24 1.43 -42.30
C GLY A 83 11.98 1.63 -43.12
N GLN A 84 10.86 0.99 -42.76
CA GLN A 84 9.59 1.17 -43.46
C GLN A 84 8.89 2.44 -43.01
N SER A 85 8.35 3.21 -43.95
CA SER A 85 7.50 4.36 -43.62
C SER A 85 6.06 3.90 -43.47
N ILE A 86 5.43 4.23 -42.35
CA ILE A 86 4.03 3.90 -42.06
C ILE A 86 3.31 5.18 -41.67
N ARG A 87 2.07 5.33 -42.14
CA ARG A 87 1.20 6.47 -41.82
C ARG A 87 0.00 6.00 -41.03
N LEU A 88 -0.44 6.80 -40.06
CA LEU A 88 -1.63 6.48 -39.26
C LEU A 88 -2.88 6.28 -40.14
N ALA A 89 -2.98 7.03 -41.24
CA ALA A 89 -4.07 6.89 -42.21
C ALA A 89 -4.18 5.49 -42.84
N ASP A 90 -3.07 4.74 -42.92
CA ASP A 90 -3.04 3.40 -43.48
C ASP A 90 -3.59 2.34 -42.49
N LEU A 91 -3.67 2.69 -41.20
CA LEU A 91 -4.19 1.83 -40.12
C LEU A 91 -5.67 2.10 -39.77
N ARG A 92 -6.39 2.82 -40.64
CA ARG A 92 -7.82 3.10 -40.41
C ARG A 92 -8.64 1.82 -40.35
N GLY A 93 -9.53 1.74 -39.36
CA GLY A 93 -10.38 0.57 -39.11
C GLY A 93 -9.75 -0.46 -38.17
N GLN A 94 -8.52 -0.24 -37.73
CA GLN A 94 -7.85 -1.04 -36.71
C GLN A 94 -7.77 -0.25 -35.40
N GLY A 95 -7.80 -0.97 -34.27
CA GLY A 95 -7.39 -0.37 -33.00
C GLY A 95 -5.89 -0.14 -33.02
N VAL A 96 -5.42 1.05 -32.64
CA VAL A 96 -3.98 1.35 -32.62
C VAL A 96 -3.56 1.74 -31.21
N VAL A 97 -2.63 0.97 -30.65
CA VAL A 97 -1.96 1.28 -29.39
C VAL A 97 -0.58 1.84 -29.71
N LEU A 98 -0.39 3.13 -29.47
CA LEU A 98 0.89 3.82 -29.65
C LEU A 98 1.62 3.93 -28.31
N ASN A 99 2.79 3.31 -28.21
CA ASN A 99 3.61 3.31 -27.00
C ASN A 99 4.89 4.12 -27.21
N PHE A 100 5.08 5.21 -26.46
CA PHE A 100 6.31 6.02 -26.50
C PHE A 100 7.29 5.54 -25.43
N TRP A 101 8.43 4.97 -25.82
CA TRP A 101 9.32 4.31 -24.87
C TRP A 101 10.80 4.67 -25.07
N ALA A 102 11.61 4.35 -24.05
CA ALA A 102 13.06 4.39 -24.14
C ALA A 102 13.70 3.35 -23.22
N SER A 103 14.90 2.86 -23.57
CA SER A 103 15.63 1.88 -22.76
C SER A 103 16.01 2.38 -21.37
N TRP A 104 16.19 3.69 -21.23
CA TRP A 104 16.51 4.37 -19.98
C TRP A 104 15.25 4.85 -19.22
N CYS A 105 14.05 4.64 -19.77
CA CYS A 105 12.80 5.00 -19.12
C CYS A 105 12.41 3.94 -18.07
N LEU A 106 12.53 4.29 -16.80
CA LEU A 106 12.20 3.39 -15.69
C LEU A 106 10.71 2.96 -15.65
N PRO A 107 9.71 3.85 -15.81
CA PRO A 107 8.31 3.42 -15.83
C PRO A 107 7.98 2.56 -17.05
N CYS A 108 8.49 2.90 -18.24
CA CYS A 108 8.31 2.11 -19.46
C CYS A 108 8.82 0.66 -19.28
N ARG A 109 9.94 0.48 -18.57
CA ARG A 109 10.47 -0.86 -18.25
C ARG A 109 9.56 -1.65 -17.31
N ALA A 110 8.86 -0.98 -16.40
CA ALA A 110 7.91 -1.64 -15.51
C ALA A 110 6.62 -2.06 -16.26
N GLU A 111 6.23 -1.28 -17.27
CA GLU A 111 5.01 -1.51 -18.07
C GLU A 111 5.20 -2.52 -19.21
N ALA A 112 6.43 -2.72 -19.68
CA ALA A 112 6.74 -3.55 -20.84
C ALA A 112 6.15 -4.97 -20.76
N GLY A 113 6.17 -5.61 -19.59
CA GLY A 113 5.60 -6.96 -19.42
C GLY A 113 4.08 -6.99 -19.60
N LEU A 114 3.38 -5.97 -19.12
CA LEU A 114 1.94 -5.84 -19.28
C LEU A 114 1.55 -5.57 -20.75
N LEU A 115 2.32 -4.71 -21.42
CA LEU A 115 2.11 -4.40 -22.84
C LEU A 115 2.34 -5.63 -23.73
N GLU A 116 3.41 -6.39 -23.48
CA GLU A 116 3.70 -7.65 -24.19
C GLU A 116 2.58 -8.67 -24.01
N GLU A 117 2.10 -8.84 -22.77
CA GLU A 117 0.98 -9.74 -22.50
C GLU A 117 -0.30 -9.31 -23.22
N THR A 118 -0.58 -8.00 -23.26
CA THR A 118 -1.75 -7.45 -23.96
C THR A 118 -1.63 -7.62 -25.47
N TRP A 119 -0.47 -7.29 -26.04
CA TRP A 119 -0.21 -7.49 -27.47
C TRP A 119 -0.44 -8.94 -27.89
N ARG A 120 0.06 -9.89 -27.11
CA ARG A 120 -0.10 -11.32 -27.40
C ARG A 120 -1.57 -11.77 -27.35
N ARG A 121 -2.40 -11.18 -26.48
CA ARG A 121 -3.83 -11.49 -26.40
C ARG A 121 -4.65 -10.89 -27.55
N GLU A 122 -4.22 -9.73 -28.06
CA GLU A 122 -4.99 -8.95 -29.03
C GLU A 122 -4.57 -9.17 -30.49
N GLN A 123 -3.63 -10.08 -30.78
CA GLN A 123 -3.12 -10.32 -32.14
C GLN A 123 -4.22 -10.65 -33.16
N GLU A 124 -5.28 -11.32 -32.73
CA GLU A 124 -6.39 -11.73 -33.60
C GLU A 124 -7.55 -10.72 -33.62
N ASN A 125 -7.54 -9.73 -32.74
CA ASN A 125 -8.65 -8.79 -32.55
C ASN A 125 -8.52 -7.52 -33.42
N GLY A 126 -7.56 -7.49 -34.34
CA GLY A 126 -7.34 -6.34 -35.22
C GLY A 126 -6.80 -5.12 -34.50
N VAL A 127 -6.07 -5.33 -33.39
CA VAL A 127 -5.35 -4.28 -32.66
C VAL A 127 -3.87 -4.31 -33.05
N VAL A 128 -3.37 -3.17 -33.51
CA VAL A 128 -1.96 -2.99 -33.82
C VAL A 128 -1.28 -2.28 -32.66
N PHE A 129 -0.27 -2.94 -32.09
CA PHE A 129 0.62 -2.34 -31.11
C PHE A 129 1.84 -1.80 -31.83
N TRP A 130 2.19 -0.57 -31.49
CA TRP A 130 3.32 0.07 -32.13
C TRP A 130 4.12 0.91 -31.14
N ASP A 131 5.39 0.50 -31.00
CA ASP A 131 6.37 1.10 -30.12
C ASP A 131 7.25 2.13 -30.83
N TRP A 132 7.19 3.38 -30.36
CA TRP A 132 8.03 4.47 -30.84
C TRP A 132 9.18 4.75 -29.85
N PRO A 133 10.45 4.56 -30.25
CA PRO A 133 11.59 4.95 -29.43
C PRO A 133 11.76 6.47 -29.40
N ILE A 134 11.59 7.10 -28.25
CA ILE A 134 11.88 8.53 -28.13
C ILE A 134 13.40 8.75 -28.15
N SER A 135 13.90 9.32 -29.25
CA SER A 135 15.30 9.74 -29.35
C SER A 135 15.46 11.12 -28.72
N ILE A 136 15.98 11.21 -27.50
CA ILE A 136 16.43 12.49 -26.96
C ILE A 136 17.70 12.89 -27.73
N LYS A 137 17.54 13.67 -28.80
CA LYS A 137 18.66 14.39 -29.40
C LYS A 137 19.08 15.49 -28.43
N TRP A 138 20.15 15.26 -27.67
CA TRP A 138 20.83 16.32 -26.93
C TRP A 138 21.51 17.28 -27.91
N THR A 139 20.75 18.19 -28.51
CA THR A 139 21.33 19.39 -29.11
C THR A 139 21.88 20.24 -27.98
N ARG A 140 23.21 20.19 -27.76
CA ARG A 140 23.87 21.15 -26.88
C ARG A 140 23.50 22.56 -27.38
N PRO A 141 23.06 23.48 -26.50
CA PRO A 141 22.94 24.88 -26.87
C PRO A 141 24.32 25.35 -27.35
N ARG A 142 24.41 25.75 -28.62
CA ARG A 142 25.61 26.40 -29.14
C ARG A 142 25.56 27.82 -28.60
N HIS A 143 26.17 28.06 -27.44
CA HIS A 143 26.46 29.43 -27.00
C HIS A 143 27.35 30.07 -28.06
N SER A 144 26.80 31.06 -28.77
CA SER A 144 27.51 31.97 -29.67
C SER A 144 28.37 32.94 -28.90
#